data_AF-A0A9D6VML7-F1
#
_entry.id   AF-A0A9D6VML7-F1
#
_cell.length_a   1.000
_cell.length_b   1.000
_cell.length_c   1.000
_cell.angle_alpha   90.00
_cell.angle_beta   90.00
_cell.angle_gamma   90.00
#
_symmetry.space_group_name_H-M   'P 1'
#
loop_
_entity.id
_entity.type
_entity.pdbx_description
1 polymer ?
#
loop_
_entity_poly.entity_id
_entity_poly.type
_entity_poly.pdbx_seq_one_letter_code
_entity_poly.pdbx_strand_id
1 'polypeptide(L)'
;MQIKQTILSSLYLVRQAIFAGLCLVIILAFYNQFSDHLIFNVIGLSSIASTIFLIFTAPHTLSGQNKSIIGGYAIAIVIGVSCHYLLHNPYIATKFSPHLQSYFLLFCGGLTVFLAILFMTLLKMPHPPAMGFALGLVIDSWEPHQALVLVFCIIVVLTVIKHLLHFKPLID
;
A
#
# COMPACT_ATOMS: atom_id res chain seq x y z
N MET A 1 -7.88 28.21 27.75
CA MET A 1 -8.71 27.40 26.84
C MET A 1 -7.88 26.58 25.85
N GLN A 2 -6.83 27.16 25.24
CA GLN A 2 -5.96 26.46 24.29
C GLN A 2 -5.22 25.21 24.84
N ILE A 3 -4.68 25.27 26.07
CA ILE A 3 -3.92 24.14 26.65
C ILE A 3 -4.77 22.87 26.81
N LYS A 4 -6.03 23.00 27.24
CA LYS A 4 -6.95 21.88 27.42
C LYS A 4 -7.32 21.23 26.07
N GLN A 5 -7.39 22.04 25.01
CA GLN A 5 -7.70 21.59 23.66
C GLN A 5 -6.51 20.84 23.04
N THR A 6 -5.28 21.33 23.24
CA THR A 6 -4.04 20.63 22.83
C THR A 6 -3.88 19.28 23.54
N ILE A 7 -4.14 19.22 24.84
CA ILE A 7 -4.06 17.98 25.64
C ILE A 7 -5.13 16.97 25.20
N LEU A 8 -6.36 17.42 24.93
CA LEU A 8 -7.39 16.52 24.41
C LEU A 8 -6.98 15.96 23.05
N SER A 9 -6.51 16.80 22.11
CA SER A 9 -6.09 16.36 20.79
C SER A 9 -4.94 15.35 20.82
N SER A 10 -3.96 15.52 21.73
CA SER A 10 -2.85 14.58 21.84
C SER A 10 -3.29 13.23 22.42
N LEU A 11 -4.20 13.22 23.39
CA LEU A 11 -4.80 11.99 23.93
C LEU A 11 -5.59 11.21 22.86
N TYR A 12 -6.32 11.90 21.98
CA TYR A 12 -7.03 11.27 20.87
C TYR A 12 -6.07 10.63 19.85
N LEU A 13 -4.99 11.33 19.49
CA LEU A 13 -3.97 10.81 18.57
C LEU A 13 -3.25 9.58 19.15
N VAL A 14 -2.89 9.61 20.43
CA VAL A 14 -2.28 8.46 21.11
C VAL A 14 -3.22 7.26 21.10
N ARG A 15 -4.52 7.47 21.38
CA ARG A 15 -5.51 6.41 21.31
C ARG A 15 -5.63 5.82 19.89
N GLN A 16 -5.64 6.68 18.87
CA GLN A 16 -5.65 6.24 17.46
C GLN A 16 -4.42 5.42 17.10
N ALA A 17 -3.23 5.85 17.53
CA ALA A 17 -1.98 5.12 17.29
C ALA A 17 -1.97 3.73 17.97
N ILE A 18 -2.51 3.61 19.18
CA ILE A 18 -2.63 2.32 19.88
C ILE A 18 -3.54 1.37 19.09
N PHE A 19 -4.71 1.83 18.65
CA PHE A 19 -5.62 1.01 17.83
C PHE A 19 -4.98 0.62 16.49
N ALA A 20 -4.33 1.55 15.81
CA ALA A 20 -3.61 1.31 14.56
C ALA A 20 -2.53 0.23 14.72
N GLY A 21 -1.71 0.34 15.78
CA GLY A 21 -0.66 -0.62 16.10
C GLY A 21 -1.21 -2.01 16.42
N LEU A 22 -2.29 -2.09 17.21
CA LEU A 22 -2.92 -3.36 17.57
C LEU A 22 -3.52 -4.05 16.34
N CYS A 23 -4.20 -3.31 15.46
CA CYS A 23 -4.69 -3.83 14.18
C CYS A 23 -3.54 -4.35 13.31
N LEU A 24 -2.45 -3.60 13.22
CA LEU A 24 -1.29 -3.97 12.42
C LEU A 24 -0.67 -5.29 12.91
N VAL A 25 -0.46 -5.44 14.23
CA VAL A 25 0.05 -6.67 14.84
C VAL A 25 -0.84 -7.87 14.51
N ILE A 26 -2.17 -7.72 14.60
CA ILE A 26 -3.12 -8.79 14.26
C ILE A 26 -2.97 -9.17 12.78
N ILE A 27 -2.98 -8.20 11.87
CA ILE A 27 -2.88 -8.46 10.42
C ILE A 27 -1.57 -9.20 10.09
N LEU A 28 -0.44 -8.74 10.64
CA LEU A 28 0.87 -9.36 10.46
C LEU A 28 0.92 -10.80 10.99
N ALA A 29 0.32 -11.05 12.16
CA ALA A 29 0.30 -12.39 12.76
C ALA A 29 -0.44 -13.41 11.88
N PHE A 30 -1.55 -13.01 11.26
CA PHE A 30 -2.29 -13.88 10.34
C PHE A 30 -1.60 -14.03 8.99
N TYR A 31 -0.97 -12.97 8.47
CA TYR A 31 -0.40 -12.96 7.13
C TYR A 31 0.75 -13.96 6.93
N ASN A 32 1.56 -14.22 7.98
CA ASN A 32 2.67 -15.17 7.93
C ASN A 32 2.24 -16.63 7.60
N GLN A 33 0.94 -16.93 7.69
CA GLN A 33 0.40 -18.25 7.40
C GLN A 33 0.05 -18.47 5.92
N PHE A 34 0.07 -17.42 5.08
CA PHE A 34 -0.50 -17.47 3.73
C PHE A 34 0.51 -17.46 2.58
N SER A 35 1.81 -17.27 2.81
CA SER A 35 2.75 -17.25 1.69
C SER A 35 4.20 -17.60 2.03
N ASP A 36 4.82 -18.35 1.11
CA ASP A 36 6.22 -18.78 1.16
C ASP A 36 7.21 -17.74 0.57
N HIS A 37 6.71 -16.75 -0.17
CA HIS A 37 7.52 -15.71 -0.82
C HIS A 37 7.82 -14.54 0.13
N LEU A 38 9.01 -14.57 0.75
CA LEU A 38 9.39 -13.65 1.82
C LEU A 38 9.48 -12.17 1.36
N ILE A 39 9.97 -11.89 0.15
CA ILE A 39 10.26 -10.51 -0.28
C ILE A 39 8.96 -9.78 -0.61
N PHE A 40 8.11 -10.36 -1.48
CA PHE A 40 6.80 -9.79 -1.80
C PHE A 40 5.95 -9.55 -0.56
N ASN A 41 5.97 -10.51 0.37
CA ASN A 41 5.27 -10.43 1.64
C ASN A 41 5.68 -9.22 2.47
N VAL A 42 6.99 -9.01 2.66
CA VAL A 42 7.50 -7.87 3.43
C VAL A 42 7.11 -6.54 2.80
N ILE A 43 7.19 -6.44 1.47
CA ILE A 43 6.85 -5.21 0.74
C ILE A 43 5.34 -4.92 0.84
N GLY A 44 4.49 -5.92 0.55
CA GLY A 44 3.04 -5.78 0.66
C GLY A 44 2.58 -5.43 2.07
N LEU A 45 3.14 -6.09 3.08
CA LEU A 45 2.88 -5.77 4.49
C LEU A 45 3.31 -4.36 4.87
N SER A 46 4.48 -3.91 4.40
CA SER A 46 4.96 -2.54 4.63
C SER A 46 4.03 -1.49 4.02
N SER A 47 3.48 -1.77 2.83
CA SER A 47 2.46 -0.92 2.20
C SER A 47 1.16 -0.88 3.00
N ILE A 48 0.68 -2.01 3.53
CA ILE A 48 -0.49 -2.04 4.41
C ILE A 48 -0.22 -1.26 5.71
N ALA A 49 0.93 -1.48 6.34
CA ALA A 49 1.34 -0.77 7.55
C ALA A 49 1.34 0.74 7.34
N SER A 50 1.91 1.19 6.23
CA SER A 50 1.95 2.61 5.84
C SER A 50 0.55 3.16 5.54
N THR A 51 -0.34 2.34 4.96
CA THR A 51 -1.74 2.70 4.70
C THR A 51 -2.51 2.92 6.00
N ILE A 52 -2.40 1.98 6.94
CA ILE A 52 -2.98 2.07 8.28
C ILE A 52 -2.46 3.33 8.97
N PHE A 53 -1.13 3.54 9.01
CA PHE A 53 -0.53 4.72 9.60
C PHE A 53 -1.09 6.02 8.99
N LEU A 54 -1.13 6.12 7.67
CA LEU A 54 -1.57 7.33 6.96
C LEU A 54 -3.03 7.66 7.26
N ILE A 55 -3.87 6.64 7.40
CA ILE A 55 -5.30 6.83 7.66
C ILE A 55 -5.57 7.30 9.09
N PHE A 56 -4.83 6.78 10.06
CA PHE A 56 -4.99 7.21 11.46
C PHE A 56 -4.30 8.55 11.76
N THR A 57 -3.19 8.86 11.09
CA THR A 57 -2.43 10.09 11.36
C THR A 57 -2.82 11.28 10.48
N ALA A 58 -3.29 11.03 9.25
CA ALA A 58 -3.58 12.06 8.27
C ALA A 58 -4.88 11.82 7.46
N PRO A 59 -6.03 11.52 8.11
CA PRO A 59 -7.28 11.17 7.43
C PRO A 59 -7.85 12.28 6.53
N HIS A 60 -7.54 13.55 6.84
CA HIS A 60 -8.06 14.71 6.10
C HIS A 60 -7.30 14.98 4.80
N THR A 61 -6.13 14.39 4.62
CA THR A 61 -5.34 14.56 3.40
C THR A 61 -5.97 13.83 2.24
N LEU A 62 -5.76 14.32 1.00
CA LEU A 62 -6.23 13.62 -0.21
C LEU A 62 -5.79 12.15 -0.20
N SER A 63 -4.58 11.85 0.28
CA SER A 63 -4.03 10.50 0.32
C SER A 63 -4.67 9.57 1.34
N GLY A 64 -5.29 10.13 2.39
CA GLY A 64 -6.00 9.40 3.45
C GLY A 64 -7.48 9.17 3.15
N GLN A 65 -8.01 9.77 2.08
CA GLN A 65 -9.39 9.58 1.68
C GLN A 65 -9.59 8.19 1.06
N ASN A 66 -10.74 7.59 1.34
CA ASN A 66 -11.13 6.27 0.81
C ASN A 66 -11.00 6.18 -0.72
N LYS A 67 -11.34 7.26 -1.43
CA LYS A 67 -11.22 7.33 -2.90
C LYS A 67 -9.77 7.14 -3.36
N SER A 68 -8.83 7.81 -2.71
CA SER A 68 -7.41 7.72 -3.06
C SER A 68 -6.80 6.38 -2.68
N ILE A 69 -7.21 5.77 -1.57
CA ILE A 69 -6.72 4.44 -1.17
C ILE A 69 -7.16 3.39 -2.20
N ILE A 70 -8.46 3.33 -2.51
CA ILE A 70 -9.01 2.36 -3.47
C ILE A 70 -8.43 2.62 -4.86
N GLY A 71 -8.48 3.87 -5.33
CA GLY A 71 -7.96 4.23 -6.64
C GLY A 71 -6.46 4.01 -6.75
N GLY A 72 -5.69 4.34 -5.71
CA GLY A 72 -4.26 4.17 -5.68
C GLY A 72 -3.85 2.70 -5.75
N TYR A 73 -4.45 1.82 -4.95
CA TYR A 73 -4.18 0.39 -5.06
C TYR A 73 -4.65 -0.20 -6.39
N ALA A 74 -5.78 0.23 -6.94
CA ALA A 74 -6.23 -0.21 -8.26
C ALA A 74 -5.22 0.17 -9.36
N ILE A 75 -4.74 1.42 -9.36
CA ILE A 75 -3.72 1.90 -10.31
C ILE A 75 -2.41 1.11 -10.12
N ALA A 76 -1.97 0.95 -8.87
CA ALA A 76 -0.74 0.22 -8.55
C ALA A 76 -0.78 -1.24 -9.01
N ILE A 77 -1.90 -1.93 -8.78
CA ILE A 77 -2.10 -3.32 -9.23
C ILE A 77 -2.07 -3.38 -10.76
N VAL A 78 -2.84 -2.53 -11.45
CA VAL A 78 -2.92 -2.55 -12.91
C VAL A 78 -1.54 -2.33 -13.53
N ILE A 79 -0.80 -1.31 -13.06
CA ILE A 79 0.52 -0.98 -13.60
C ILE A 79 1.56 -2.06 -13.21
N GLY A 80 1.58 -2.48 -11.95
CA GLY A 80 2.52 -3.48 -11.45
C GLY A 80 2.36 -4.84 -12.14
N VAL A 81 1.11 -5.33 -12.26
CA VAL A 81 0.80 -6.58 -12.95
C VAL A 81 1.15 -6.48 -14.44
N SER A 82 0.80 -5.37 -15.10
CA SER A 82 1.14 -5.16 -16.52
C SER A 82 2.65 -5.19 -16.74
N CYS A 83 3.42 -4.52 -15.88
CA CYS A 83 4.87 -4.49 -15.98
C CYS A 83 5.50 -5.86 -15.65
N HIS A 84 4.96 -6.58 -14.66
CA HIS A 84 5.39 -7.93 -14.33
C HIS A 84 5.23 -8.91 -15.50
N TYR A 85 4.07 -8.91 -16.18
CA TYR A 85 3.85 -9.76 -17.35
C TYR A 85 4.70 -9.35 -18.55
N LEU A 86 4.98 -8.06 -18.73
CA LEU A 86 5.91 -7.58 -19.76
C LEU A 86 7.33 -8.11 -19.51
N LEU A 87 7.79 -8.12 -18.25
CA LEU A 87 9.10 -8.64 -17.87
C LEU A 87 9.23 -10.16 -18.03
N HIS A 88 8.22 -10.91 -17.59
CA HIS A 88 8.21 -12.38 -17.62
C HIS A 88 7.77 -12.96 -18.97
N ASN A 89 7.55 -12.12 -19.98
CA ASN A 89 7.24 -12.60 -21.31
C ASN A 89 8.45 -13.38 -21.89
N PRO A 90 8.28 -14.66 -22.29
CA PRO A 90 9.39 -15.51 -22.73
C PRO A 90 10.18 -14.92 -23.89
N TYR A 91 9.57 -14.10 -24.76
CA TYR A 91 10.24 -13.44 -25.87
C TYR A 91 11.28 -12.38 -25.44
N ILE A 92 11.09 -11.78 -24.26
CA ILE A 92 11.97 -10.76 -23.69
C ILE A 92 13.00 -11.44 -22.77
N ALA A 93 12.56 -12.39 -21.96
CA ALA A 93 13.42 -13.11 -21.01
C ALA A 93 14.56 -13.88 -21.68
N THR A 94 14.36 -14.44 -22.89
CA THR A 94 15.40 -15.23 -23.58
C THR A 94 16.45 -14.39 -24.31
N LYS A 95 16.26 -13.07 -24.43
CA LYS A 95 17.17 -12.20 -25.21
C LYS A 95 18.29 -11.56 -24.38
N PHE A 96 18.19 -11.58 -23.05
CA PHE A 96 19.15 -10.90 -22.19
C PHE A 96 20.03 -11.89 -21.43
N SER A 97 21.33 -11.57 -21.37
CA SER A 97 22.28 -12.26 -20.49
C SER A 97 21.87 -12.05 -19.03
N PRO A 98 22.07 -13.01 -18.10
CA PRO A 98 21.59 -12.93 -16.72
C PRO A 98 22.03 -11.65 -15.98
N HIS A 99 23.19 -11.09 -16.32
CA HIS A 99 23.68 -9.85 -15.73
C HIS A 99 22.93 -8.59 -16.23
N LEU A 100 22.38 -8.61 -17.45
CA LEU A 100 21.56 -7.52 -17.99
C LEU A 100 20.11 -7.60 -17.46
N GLN A 101 19.66 -8.80 -17.12
CA GLN A 101 18.30 -9.04 -16.63
C GLN A 101 18.04 -8.34 -15.27
N SER A 102 19.02 -8.30 -14.38
CA SER A 102 18.89 -7.61 -13.08
C SER A 102 18.78 -6.09 -13.22
N TYR A 103 19.58 -5.47 -14.11
CA TYR A 103 19.44 -4.04 -14.42
C TYR A 103 18.11 -3.71 -15.08
N PHE A 104 17.64 -4.59 -15.97
CA PHE A 104 16.34 -4.43 -16.64
C PHE A 104 15.18 -4.53 -15.65
N LEU A 105 15.24 -5.45 -14.69
CA LEU A 105 14.26 -5.56 -13.60
C LEU A 105 14.19 -4.27 -12.77
N LEU A 106 15.34 -3.71 -12.37
CA LEU A 106 15.38 -2.47 -11.59
C LEU A 106 14.86 -1.27 -12.40
N PHE A 107 15.19 -1.21 -13.69
CA PHE A 107 14.67 -0.19 -14.60
C PHE A 107 13.14 -0.28 -14.74
N CYS A 108 12.59 -1.48 -14.95
CA CYS A 108 11.15 -1.69 -15.00
C CYS A 108 10.44 -1.41 -13.67
N GLY A 109 11.08 -1.73 -12.54
CA GLY A 109 10.60 -1.34 -11.21
C GLY A 109 10.51 0.19 -11.07
N GLY A 110 11.55 0.91 -11.47
CA GLY A 110 11.55 2.38 -11.50
C GLY A 110 10.48 2.96 -12.44
N LEU A 111 10.33 2.37 -13.63
CA LEU A 111 9.30 2.77 -14.60
C LEU A 111 7.89 2.54 -14.06
N THR A 112 7.67 1.44 -13.34
CA THR A 112 6.39 1.11 -12.69
C THR A 112 6.03 2.16 -11.65
N VAL A 113 6.97 2.53 -10.79
CA VAL A 113 6.74 3.60 -9.79
C VAL A 113 6.49 4.94 -10.47
N PHE A 114 7.26 5.28 -11.51
CA PHE A 114 7.05 6.50 -12.29
C PHE A 114 5.64 6.56 -12.89
N LEU A 115 5.19 5.49 -13.54
CA LEU A 115 3.83 5.40 -14.10
C LEU A 115 2.77 5.48 -13.00
N ALA A 116 2.97 4.80 -11.86
CA ALA A 116 2.06 4.87 -10.72
C ALA A 116 1.92 6.31 -10.21
N ILE A 117 3.04 7.04 -10.01
CA ILE A 117 3.03 8.46 -9.63
C ILE A 117 2.24 9.27 -10.65
N LEU A 118 2.53 9.09 -11.94
CA LEU A 118 1.89 9.85 -13.02
C LEU A 118 0.37 9.63 -13.03
N PHE A 119 -0.09 8.39 -13.06
CA PHE A 119 -1.53 8.07 -13.10
C PHE A 119 -2.26 8.48 -11.82
N MET A 120 -1.66 8.26 -10.65
CA MET A 120 -2.25 8.72 -9.38
C MET A 120 -2.37 10.25 -9.33
N THR A 121 -1.39 10.97 -9.87
CA THR A 121 -1.41 12.44 -9.94
C THR A 121 -2.48 12.94 -10.92
N LEU A 122 -2.55 12.35 -12.12
CA LEU A 122 -3.54 12.71 -13.14
C LEU A 122 -4.98 12.47 -12.67
N LEU A 123 -5.21 11.34 -12.00
CA LEU A 123 -6.52 10.95 -11.49
C LEU A 123 -6.88 11.61 -10.15
N LYS A 124 -5.98 12.44 -9.58
CA LYS A 124 -6.13 13.08 -8.27
C LYS A 124 -6.39 12.07 -7.14
N MET A 125 -5.77 10.91 -7.23
CA MET A 125 -5.85 9.82 -6.25
C MET A 125 -4.46 9.44 -5.72
N PRO A 126 -3.73 10.37 -5.08
CA PRO A 126 -2.40 10.08 -4.56
C PRO A 126 -2.50 9.07 -3.43
N HIS A 127 -1.82 7.92 -3.52
CA HIS A 127 -1.71 7.02 -2.39
C HIS A 127 -0.31 6.41 -2.34
N PRO A 128 0.65 7.09 -1.68
CA PRO A 128 2.04 6.67 -1.64
C PRO A 128 2.29 5.22 -1.22
N PRO A 129 1.56 4.66 -0.23
CA PRO A 129 1.74 3.26 0.15
C PRO A 129 1.52 2.25 -1.00
N ALA A 130 0.59 2.54 -1.92
CA ALA A 130 0.31 1.67 -3.06
C ALA A 130 1.42 1.67 -4.12
N MET A 131 2.21 2.74 -4.23
CA MET A 131 3.33 2.78 -5.18
C MET A 131 4.44 1.80 -4.78
N GLY A 132 4.71 1.68 -3.48
CA GLY A 132 5.62 0.66 -2.94
C GLY A 132 5.11 -0.76 -3.22
N PHE A 133 3.79 -0.94 -3.18
CA PHE A 133 3.18 -2.23 -3.53
C PHE A 133 3.35 -2.58 -5.01
N ALA A 134 3.13 -1.61 -5.91
CA ALA A 134 3.36 -1.80 -7.35
C ALA A 134 4.81 -2.23 -7.65
N LEU A 135 5.78 -1.65 -6.94
CA LEU A 135 7.18 -2.04 -7.05
C LEU A 135 7.41 -3.49 -6.58
N GLY A 136 6.78 -3.89 -5.47
CA GLY A 136 6.84 -5.26 -4.96
C GLY A 136 6.35 -6.31 -5.96
N LEU A 137 5.25 -6.02 -6.68
CA LEU A 137 4.71 -6.88 -7.75
C LEU A 137 5.69 -7.10 -8.91
N VAL A 138 6.65 -6.19 -9.11
CA VAL A 138 7.59 -6.23 -10.23
C VAL A 138 8.92 -6.87 -9.84
N ILE A 139 9.38 -6.63 -8.62
CA ILE A 139 10.69 -7.11 -8.15
C ILE A 139 10.69 -8.59 -7.82
N ASP A 140 9.61 -9.10 -7.23
CA ASP A 140 9.53 -10.50 -6.79
C ASP A 140 8.52 -11.28 -7.62
N SER A 141 8.72 -12.60 -7.67
CA SER A 141 7.69 -13.54 -8.07
C SER A 141 6.57 -13.53 -7.03
N TRP A 142 5.32 -13.45 -7.50
CA TRP A 142 4.14 -13.47 -6.65
C TRP A 142 3.12 -14.42 -7.25
N GLU A 143 2.36 -15.04 -6.38
CA GLU A 143 1.27 -15.90 -6.80
C GLU A 143 -0.05 -15.14 -6.77
N PRO A 144 -0.99 -15.40 -7.69
CA PRO A 144 -2.26 -14.66 -7.77
C PRO A 144 -3.07 -14.67 -6.46
N HIS A 145 -2.97 -15.75 -5.69
CA HIS A 145 -3.62 -15.86 -4.39
C HIS A 145 -3.07 -14.83 -3.38
N GLN A 146 -1.79 -14.47 -3.45
CA GLN A 146 -1.15 -13.51 -2.54
C GLN A 146 -1.63 -12.09 -2.82
N ALA A 147 -1.71 -11.71 -4.09
CA ALA A 147 -2.28 -10.43 -4.50
C ALA A 147 -3.73 -10.30 -4.01
N LEU A 148 -4.52 -11.38 -4.08
CA LEU A 148 -5.89 -11.42 -3.57
C LEU A 148 -5.96 -11.28 -2.03
N VAL A 149 -5.11 -11.99 -1.29
CA VAL A 149 -5.04 -11.86 0.19
C VAL A 149 -4.69 -10.43 0.58
N LEU A 150 -3.75 -9.81 -0.12
CA LEU A 150 -3.37 -8.42 0.15
C LEU A 150 -4.52 -7.45 -0.16
N VAL A 151 -5.20 -7.60 -1.31
CA VAL A 151 -6.39 -6.83 -1.65
C VAL A 151 -7.47 -7.02 -0.59
N PHE A 152 -7.65 -8.24 -0.09
CA PHE A 152 -8.57 -8.52 1.02
C PHE A 152 -8.15 -7.79 2.29
N CYS A 153 -6.87 -7.81 2.68
CA CYS A 153 -6.37 -7.03 3.83
C CYS A 153 -6.62 -5.53 3.65
N ILE A 154 -6.44 -4.98 2.45
CA ILE A 154 -6.75 -3.58 2.16
C ILE A 154 -8.25 -3.31 2.31
N ILE A 155 -9.13 -4.22 1.86
CA ILE A 155 -10.57 -4.13 2.05
C ILE A 155 -10.94 -4.21 3.53
N VAL A 156 -10.32 -5.11 4.30
CA VAL A 156 -10.50 -5.20 5.75
C VAL A 156 -10.08 -3.90 6.41
N VAL A 157 -8.91 -3.36 6.05
CA VAL A 157 -8.44 -2.06 6.51
C VAL A 157 -9.48 -1.00 6.18
N LEU A 158 -9.92 -0.86 4.93
CA LEU A 158 -10.97 0.09 4.50
C LEU A 158 -12.29 -0.06 5.27
N THR A 159 -12.69 -1.30 5.58
CA THR A 159 -13.94 -1.61 6.29
C THR A 159 -13.82 -1.28 7.77
N VAL A 160 -12.74 -1.70 8.41
CA VAL A 160 -12.38 -1.41 9.81
C VAL A 160 -12.24 0.10 9.99
N ILE A 161 -11.60 0.77 9.03
CA ILE A 161 -11.54 2.22 8.90
C ILE A 161 -12.94 2.80 8.85
N LYS A 162 -13.81 2.41 7.91
CA LYS A 162 -15.16 2.98 7.81
C LYS A 162 -15.96 2.81 9.10
N HIS A 163 -15.76 1.68 9.80
CA HIS A 163 -16.43 1.38 11.06
C HIS A 163 -15.82 2.15 12.25
N LEU A 164 -14.52 2.35 12.29
CA LEU A 164 -13.81 3.09 13.35
C LEU A 164 -13.86 4.61 13.12
N LEU A 165 -13.86 5.06 11.87
CA LEU A 165 -13.96 6.44 11.38
C LEU A 165 -15.40 6.96 11.36
N HIS A 166 -16.20 6.61 12.36
CA HIS A 166 -17.12 7.61 12.95
C HIS A 166 -16.31 8.69 13.71
N PHE A 167 -15.22 9.20 13.14
CA PHE A 167 -14.49 10.34 13.71
C PHE A 167 -15.27 11.59 13.37
N LYS A 168 -15.96 12.09 14.38
CA LYS A 168 -16.46 13.46 14.43
C LYS A 168 -15.25 14.39 14.29
N PRO A 169 -15.31 15.43 13.43
CA PRO A 169 -14.20 16.37 13.25
C PRO A 169 -13.77 16.95 14.60
N LEU A 170 -12.46 16.97 14.86
CA LEU A 170 -11.89 17.52 16.11
C LEU A 170 -11.73 19.05 16.09
N ILE A 171 -12.11 19.70 14.99
CA ILE A 171 -12.07 21.15 14.83
C ILE A 171 -13.25 21.55 13.93
N ASP A 172 -14.25 22.18 14.54
CA ASP A 172 -14.95 23.32 13.94
C ASP A 172 -14.24 24.59 14.44
#